data_AF-A0A0B3YEU1-F1
#
_entry.id   AF-A0A0B3YEU1-F1
#
_cell.length_a   1.000
_cell.length_b   1.000
_cell.length_c   1.000
_cell.angle_alpha   90.00
_cell.angle_beta   90.00
_cell.angle_gamma   90.00
#
_symmetry.space_group_name_H-M   'P 1'
#
loop_
_entity.id
_entity.type
_entity.pdbx_description
1 polymer ?
#
loop_
_entity_poly.entity_id
_entity_poly.type
_entity_poly.pdbx_seq_one_letter_code
_entity_poly.pdbx_strand_id
1 'polypeptide(L)'
;MTITSDSVVTLHYTVSTEDGTTLDSSEGKSPLVVLLGRRFLIEGLEDALIGKSKEDSFNVSVTPEKAYGERADELVQTVPRSMFDGMDVEVGMSFRATTPQGEQSVIIIETTDEEVVVDGNHPLAGIPLTFDVSVVDVREATQEELEHGHVHSEGGCGHDH
;
A
#
# COMPACT_ATOMS: atom_id res chain seq x y z
N MET A 1 7.95 23.77 10.42
CA MET A 1 9.00 22.82 10.01
C MET A 1 8.61 22.29 8.65
N THR A 2 9.55 22.21 7.71
CA THR A 2 9.31 21.64 6.38
C THR A 2 9.61 20.15 6.43
N ILE A 3 8.76 19.36 5.79
CA ILE A 3 8.89 17.91 5.68
C ILE A 3 10.10 17.57 4.80
N THR A 4 10.96 16.70 5.33
CA THR A 4 12.17 16.19 4.65
C THR A 4 12.28 14.67 4.82
N SER A 5 13.19 14.04 4.10
CA SER A 5 13.61 12.65 4.37
C SER A 5 14.05 12.56 5.84
N ASP A 6 13.59 11.53 6.57
CA ASP A 6 13.76 11.36 8.03
C ASP A 6 12.86 12.23 8.94
N SER A 7 11.89 12.95 8.39
CA SER A 7 10.84 13.60 9.20
C SER A 7 9.74 12.60 9.58
N VAL A 8 9.23 12.72 10.81
CA VAL A 8 8.01 12.04 11.24
C VAL A 8 6.81 12.93 10.95
N VAL A 9 5.88 12.42 10.16
CA VAL A 9 4.69 13.14 9.71
C VAL A 9 3.45 12.45 10.25
N THR A 10 2.59 13.25 10.89
CA THR A 10 1.24 12.84 11.28
C THR A 10 0.27 13.43 10.27
N LEU A 11 -0.49 12.59 9.56
CA LEU A 11 -1.37 13.02 8.48
C LEU A 11 -2.67 12.24 8.42
N HIS A 12 -3.73 12.90 7.96
CA HIS A 12 -4.91 12.23 7.44
C HIS A 12 -4.78 12.05 5.94
N TYR A 13 -5.26 10.91 5.44
CA TYR A 13 -5.30 10.65 4.01
C TYR A 13 -6.65 10.05 3.61
N THR A 14 -7.06 10.32 2.38
CA THR A 14 -8.13 9.61 1.69
C THR A 14 -7.61 9.23 0.32
N VAL A 15 -7.66 7.94 0.00
CA VAL A 15 -7.24 7.43 -1.30
C VAL A 15 -8.46 7.01 -2.10
N SER A 16 -8.53 7.50 -3.33
CA SER A 16 -9.62 7.23 -4.26
C SER A 16 -9.07 6.87 -5.63
N THR A 17 -9.83 6.07 -6.37
CA THR A 17 -9.58 5.80 -7.80
C THR A 17 -9.93 7.02 -8.64
N GLU A 18 -9.47 7.04 -9.90
CA GLU A 18 -9.81 8.09 -10.87
C GLU A 18 -11.33 8.24 -11.09
N ASP A 19 -12.10 7.15 -10.93
CA ASP A 19 -13.56 7.15 -11.04
C ASP A 19 -14.25 7.79 -9.82
N GLY A 20 -13.49 8.23 -8.81
CA GLY A 20 -14.00 8.85 -7.59
C GLY A 20 -14.44 7.83 -6.53
N THR A 21 -14.20 6.53 -6.75
CA THR A 21 -14.45 5.50 -5.72
C THR A 21 -13.37 5.58 -4.66
N THR A 22 -13.74 5.95 -3.43
CA THR A 22 -12.86 5.92 -2.27
C THR A 22 -12.50 4.48 -1.91
N LEU A 23 -11.20 4.19 -1.87
CA LEU A 23 -10.65 2.88 -1.52
C LEU A 23 -10.37 2.77 -0.03
N ASP A 24 -9.75 3.81 0.54
CA ASP A 24 -9.43 3.86 1.96
C ASP A 24 -9.34 5.30 2.47
N SER A 25 -9.56 5.48 3.76
CA SER A 25 -9.46 6.79 4.42
C SER A 25 -9.13 6.66 5.90
N SER A 26 -8.31 7.59 6.39
CA SER A 26 -8.08 7.81 7.81
C SER A 26 -8.93 8.96 8.38
N GLU A 27 -9.82 9.56 7.58
CA GLU A 27 -10.78 10.54 8.05
C GLU A 27 -11.75 9.89 9.05
N GLY A 28 -11.95 10.51 10.21
CA GLY A 28 -12.74 9.94 11.31
C GLY A 28 -12.05 8.82 12.12
N LYS A 29 -10.80 8.48 11.80
CA LYS A 29 -9.94 7.55 12.56
C LYS A 29 -8.74 8.30 13.18
N SER A 30 -7.87 7.59 13.89
CA SER A 30 -6.59 8.16 14.31
C SER A 30 -5.74 8.51 13.08
N PRO A 31 -5.02 9.66 13.11
CA PRO A 31 -4.14 10.04 12.00
C PRO A 31 -3.01 9.02 11.83
N LEU A 32 -2.55 8.87 10.59
CA LEU A 32 -1.41 8.03 10.27
C LEU A 32 -0.14 8.75 10.69
N VAL A 33 0.72 8.09 11.47
CA VAL A 33 2.04 8.60 11.84
C VAL A 33 3.10 7.76 11.15
N VAL A 34 3.95 8.40 10.35
CA VAL A 34 4.92 7.70 9.50
C VAL A 34 6.25 8.44 9.43
N LEU A 35 7.34 7.66 9.36
CA LEU A 35 8.69 8.15 9.15
C LEU A 35 8.99 8.14 7.64
N LEU A 36 9.28 9.31 7.07
CA LEU A 36 9.59 9.43 5.65
C LEU A 36 11.02 9.00 5.33
N GLY A 37 11.24 8.53 4.10
CA GLY A 37 12.54 8.06 3.61
C GLY A 37 12.80 6.58 3.90
N ARG A 38 11.78 5.86 4.39
CA ARG A 38 11.86 4.44 4.77
C ARG A 38 10.96 3.54 3.92
N ARG A 39 10.37 4.09 2.84
CA ARG A 39 9.44 3.38 1.93
C ARG A 39 8.26 2.71 2.65
N PHE A 40 7.81 3.30 3.77
CA PHE A 40 6.56 2.93 4.42
C PHE A 40 5.34 3.40 3.63
N LEU A 41 5.49 4.50 2.90
CA LEU A 41 4.51 4.99 1.94
C LEU A 41 4.98 4.67 0.52
N ILE A 42 4.01 4.67 -0.39
CA ILE A 42 4.28 4.65 -1.83
C ILE A 42 5.14 5.86 -2.22
N GLU A 43 6.04 5.66 -3.18
CA GLU A 43 7.02 6.67 -3.58
C GLU A 43 6.36 8.00 -3.95
N GLY A 44 5.27 7.97 -4.71
CA GLY A 44 4.60 9.18 -5.16
C GLY A 44 3.94 9.99 -4.04
N LEU A 45 3.50 9.35 -2.96
CA LEU A 45 2.95 10.04 -1.80
C LEU A 45 4.07 10.64 -0.93
N GLU A 46 5.16 9.89 -0.75
CA GLU A 46 6.34 10.36 -0.02
C GLU A 46 6.96 11.59 -0.72
N ASP A 47 7.17 11.54 -2.05
CA ASP A 47 7.62 12.66 -2.87
C ASP A 47 6.73 13.90 -2.71
N ALA A 48 5.41 13.71 -2.69
CA ALA A 48 4.44 14.81 -2.59
C ALA A 48 4.42 15.49 -1.20
N LEU A 49 4.81 14.75 -0.16
CA LEU A 49 4.95 15.25 1.19
C LEU A 49 6.22 16.08 1.39
N ILE A 50 7.30 15.78 0.66
CA ILE A 50 8.55 16.56 0.76
C ILE A 50 8.29 18.03 0.40
N GLY A 51 8.78 18.94 1.25
CA GLY A 51 8.59 20.38 1.04
C GLY A 51 7.28 20.94 1.59
N LYS A 52 6.33 20.09 2.03
CA LYS A 52 5.11 20.52 2.73
C LYS A 52 5.39 20.84 4.19
N SER A 53 4.43 21.49 4.84
CA SER A 53 4.51 21.89 6.24
C SER A 53 3.30 21.38 7.04
N LYS A 54 3.40 21.49 8.36
CA LYS A 54 2.27 21.28 9.27
C LYS A 54 1.06 22.12 8.82
N GLU A 55 -0.14 21.53 8.93
CA GLU A 55 -1.44 22.10 8.54
C GLU A 55 -1.63 22.30 7.02
N ASP A 56 -0.71 21.83 6.18
CA ASP A 56 -0.95 21.78 4.73
C ASP A 56 -1.95 20.67 4.37
N SER A 57 -2.93 21.03 3.54
CA SER A 57 -3.80 20.08 2.86
C SER A 57 -3.61 20.18 1.36
N PHE A 58 -3.45 19.04 0.70
CA PHE A 58 -3.25 18.99 -0.74
C PHE A 58 -3.78 17.67 -1.32
N ASN A 59 -4.05 17.70 -2.62
CA ASN A 59 -4.39 16.53 -3.40
C ASN A 59 -3.21 16.18 -4.31
N VAL A 60 -2.91 14.88 -4.45
CA VAL A 60 -1.90 14.38 -5.39
C VAL A 60 -2.42 13.15 -6.11
N SER A 61 -2.35 13.16 -7.44
CA SER A 61 -2.54 11.96 -8.24
C SER A 61 -1.21 11.25 -8.43
N VAL A 62 -1.16 9.98 -8.03
CA VAL A 62 0.01 9.12 -8.11
C VAL A 62 -0.21 8.10 -9.23
N THR A 63 0.73 8.05 -10.16
CA THR A 63 0.72 7.05 -11.25
C THR A 63 0.96 5.65 -10.69
N PRO A 64 0.51 4.58 -11.38
CA PRO A 64 0.71 3.21 -10.91
C PRO A 64 2.17 2.89 -10.58
N GLU A 65 3.12 3.30 -11.43
CA GLU A 65 4.57 3.14 -11.22
C GLU A 65 5.05 3.67 -9.87
N LYS A 66 4.50 4.80 -9.41
CA LYS A 66 4.86 5.45 -8.14
C LYS A 66 3.95 5.05 -6.98
N ALA A 67 2.93 4.23 -7.24
CA ALA A 67 1.99 3.71 -6.26
C ALA A 67 2.32 2.25 -5.92
N TYR A 68 1.55 1.32 -6.48
CA TYR A 68 1.66 -0.12 -6.25
C TYR A 68 2.33 -0.87 -7.42
N GLY A 69 2.95 -0.14 -8.33
CA GLY A 69 3.54 -0.66 -9.56
C GLY A 69 2.52 -0.72 -10.70
N GLU A 70 3.05 -0.94 -11.91
CA GLU A 70 2.22 -1.30 -13.05
C GLU A 70 1.71 -2.73 -12.93
N ARG A 71 0.56 -3.00 -13.52
CA ARG A 71 0.08 -4.37 -13.66
C ARG A 71 1.00 -5.08 -14.65
N ALA A 72 1.62 -6.16 -14.19
CA ALA A 72 2.50 -6.98 -14.99
C ALA A 72 1.74 -8.22 -15.45
N ASP A 73 1.51 -8.36 -16.76
CA ASP A 73 0.87 -9.55 -17.35
C ASP A 73 1.68 -10.84 -17.06
N GLU A 74 2.99 -10.73 -16.85
CA GLU A 74 3.85 -11.85 -16.45
C GLU A 74 3.54 -12.43 -15.06
N LEU A 75 2.88 -11.64 -14.19
CA LEU A 75 2.40 -12.11 -12.89
C LEU A 75 1.01 -12.75 -12.98
N VAL A 76 0.35 -12.65 -14.14
CA VAL A 76 -0.89 -13.36 -14.44
C VAL A 76 -0.54 -14.73 -15.01
N GLN A 77 -0.90 -15.78 -14.30
CA GLN A 77 -0.57 -17.15 -14.67
C GLN A 77 -1.82 -18.00 -14.81
N THR A 78 -1.87 -18.75 -15.90
CA THR A 78 -2.87 -19.81 -16.08
C THR A 78 -2.30 -21.10 -15.51
N VAL A 79 -3.02 -21.66 -14.55
CA VAL A 79 -2.64 -22.88 -13.84
C VAL A 79 -3.74 -23.93 -14.00
N PRO A 80 -3.40 -25.21 -14.15
CA PRO A 80 -4.42 -26.26 -14.30
C PRO A 80 -5.25 -26.37 -13.03
N ARG A 81 -6.57 -26.51 -13.19
CA ARG A 81 -7.52 -26.62 -12.07
C ARG A 81 -7.18 -27.78 -11.14
N SER A 82 -6.52 -28.82 -11.65
CA SER A 82 -6.03 -29.96 -10.87
C SER A 82 -5.02 -29.59 -9.76
N MET A 83 -4.36 -28.42 -9.82
CA MET A 83 -3.52 -27.95 -8.70
C MET A 83 -4.35 -27.54 -7.47
N PHE A 84 -5.63 -27.27 -7.67
CA PHE A 84 -6.58 -26.90 -6.63
C PHE A 84 -7.58 -28.02 -6.33
N ASP A 85 -7.25 -29.26 -6.72
CA ASP A 85 -8.13 -30.42 -6.52
C ASP A 85 -8.41 -30.62 -5.02
N GLY A 86 -9.70 -30.75 -4.66
CA GLY A 86 -10.15 -30.83 -3.27
C GLY A 86 -10.31 -29.48 -2.55
N MET A 87 -10.09 -28.35 -3.23
CA MET A 87 -10.41 -27.00 -2.75
C MET A 87 -11.51 -26.36 -3.60
N ASP A 88 -12.37 -25.56 -2.97
CA ASP A 88 -13.32 -24.73 -3.69
C ASP A 88 -12.60 -23.47 -4.18
N VAL A 89 -12.75 -23.17 -5.47
CA VAL A 89 -11.97 -22.15 -6.18
C VAL A 89 -12.95 -21.18 -6.81
N GLU A 90 -13.06 -19.99 -6.22
CA GLU A 90 -13.96 -18.94 -6.67
C GLU A 90 -13.19 -17.70 -7.11
N VAL A 91 -13.73 -16.98 -8.09
CA VAL A 91 -13.18 -15.69 -8.52
C VAL A 91 -13.20 -14.71 -7.35
N GLY A 92 -12.07 -14.04 -7.12
CA GLY A 92 -11.84 -13.14 -5.99
C GLY A 92 -11.20 -13.81 -4.78
N MET A 93 -11.07 -15.14 -4.74
CA MET A 93 -10.33 -15.80 -3.67
C MET A 93 -8.82 -15.50 -3.78
N SER A 94 -8.18 -15.26 -2.64
CA SER A 94 -6.74 -15.06 -2.55
C SER A 94 -6.05 -16.30 -1.99
N PHE A 95 -4.92 -16.67 -2.58
CA PHE A 95 -4.11 -17.82 -2.22
C PHE A 95 -2.65 -17.40 -2.06
N ARG A 96 -1.90 -18.09 -1.19
CA ARG A 96 -0.44 -17.98 -1.18
C ARG A 96 0.14 -19.03 -2.11
N ALA A 97 0.68 -18.59 -3.23
CA ALA A 97 1.41 -19.43 -4.16
C ALA A 97 2.91 -19.35 -3.86
N THR A 98 3.59 -20.49 -3.91
CA THR A 98 5.06 -20.52 -3.87
C THR A 98 5.58 -20.34 -5.29
N THR A 99 6.20 -19.20 -5.58
CA THR A 99 6.86 -18.90 -6.84
C THR A 99 8.38 -19.08 -6.69
N PRO A 100 9.16 -19.13 -7.79
CA PRO A 100 10.62 -19.13 -7.72
C PRO A 100 11.22 -17.90 -7.01
N GLN A 101 10.43 -16.83 -6.85
CA GLN A 101 10.82 -15.60 -6.16
C GLN A 101 10.42 -15.59 -4.67
N GLY A 102 9.69 -16.61 -4.21
CA GLY A 102 9.25 -16.76 -2.81
C GLY A 102 7.76 -17.04 -2.69
N GLU A 103 7.22 -16.98 -1.48
CA GLU A 103 5.78 -17.02 -1.26
C GLU A 103 5.15 -15.69 -1.69
N GLN A 104 4.19 -15.75 -2.61
CA GLN A 104 3.47 -14.59 -3.12
C GLN A 104 1.97 -14.82 -2.99
N SER A 105 1.24 -13.80 -2.57
CA SER A 105 -0.22 -13.82 -2.59
C SER A 105 -0.71 -13.60 -4.03
N VAL A 106 -1.59 -14.47 -4.51
CA VAL A 106 -2.24 -14.40 -5.82
C VAL A 106 -3.75 -14.38 -5.63
N ILE A 107 -4.49 -13.76 -6.55
CA ILE A 107 -5.96 -13.68 -6.54
C ILE A 107 -6.48 -14.38 -7.79
N ILE A 108 -7.51 -15.19 -7.67
CA ILE A 108 -8.16 -15.80 -8.84
C ILE A 108 -9.01 -14.76 -9.53
N ILE A 109 -8.71 -14.49 -10.79
CA ILE A 109 -9.45 -13.54 -11.61
C ILE A 109 -10.41 -14.23 -12.57
N GLU A 110 -10.14 -15.50 -12.91
CA GLU A 110 -10.99 -16.30 -13.79
C GLU A 110 -10.85 -17.78 -13.45
N THR A 111 -11.94 -18.53 -13.59
CA THR A 111 -11.95 -19.98 -13.43
C THR A 111 -12.75 -20.61 -14.56
N THR A 112 -12.22 -21.69 -15.11
CA THR A 112 -12.88 -22.55 -16.10
C THR A 112 -12.91 -23.99 -15.57
N ASP A 113 -13.50 -24.92 -16.33
CA ASP A 113 -13.55 -26.35 -15.97
C ASP A 113 -12.15 -26.99 -15.92
N GLU A 114 -11.22 -26.51 -16.76
CA GLU A 114 -9.88 -27.12 -16.94
C GLU A 114 -8.75 -26.27 -16.34
N GLU A 115 -8.89 -24.94 -16.37
CA GLU A 115 -7.85 -23.99 -16.02
C GLU A 115 -8.35 -22.88 -15.08
N VAL A 116 -7.45 -22.36 -14.25
CA VAL A 116 -7.69 -21.24 -13.34
C VAL A 116 -6.66 -20.15 -13.63
N VAL A 117 -7.11 -18.92 -13.78
CA VAL A 117 -6.23 -17.77 -13.99
C VAL A 117 -6.02 -17.06 -12.66
N VAL A 118 -4.77 -17.04 -12.22
CA VAL A 118 -4.35 -16.36 -10.99
C VAL A 118 -3.55 -15.12 -11.33
N ASP A 119 -3.79 -14.05 -10.59
CA ASP A 119 -3.11 -12.77 -10.71
C ASP A 119 -2.27 -12.53 -9.46
N GLY A 120 -0.94 -12.49 -9.63
CA GLY A 120 0.00 -12.18 -8.57
C GLY A 120 0.27 -10.69 -8.35
N ASN A 121 -0.36 -9.80 -9.11
CA ASN A 121 -0.21 -8.36 -8.94
C ASN A 121 -0.85 -7.90 -7.62
N HIS A 122 -0.37 -6.76 -7.11
CA HIS A 122 -1.07 -6.07 -6.05
C HIS A 122 -2.49 -5.68 -6.54
N PRO A 123 -3.55 -5.77 -5.71
CA PRO A 123 -4.93 -5.46 -6.14
C PRO A 123 -5.11 -4.02 -6.65
N LEU A 124 -4.17 -3.13 -6.33
CA LEU A 124 -4.15 -1.73 -6.77
C LEU A 124 -3.08 -1.45 -7.84
N ALA A 125 -2.37 -2.46 -8.34
CA ALA A 125 -1.38 -2.31 -9.39
C ALA A 125 -2.05 -1.92 -10.72
N GLY A 126 -1.42 -1.02 -11.47
CA GLY A 126 -1.96 -0.49 -12.73
C GLY A 126 -3.11 0.51 -12.58
N ILE A 127 -3.56 0.81 -11.36
CA ILE A 127 -4.64 1.77 -11.12
C ILE A 127 -4.04 3.11 -10.68
N PRO A 128 -4.32 4.23 -11.38
CA PRO A 128 -3.94 5.55 -10.91
C PRO A 128 -4.73 5.89 -9.64
N LEU A 129 -4.04 6.36 -8.62
CA LEU A 129 -4.62 6.64 -7.31
C LEU A 129 -4.51 8.13 -7.00
N THR A 130 -5.59 8.70 -6.50
CA THR A 130 -5.63 10.08 -6.03
C THR A 130 -5.66 10.10 -4.51
N PHE A 131 -4.73 10.84 -3.91
CA PHE A 131 -4.60 10.98 -2.47
C PHE A 131 -4.92 12.41 -2.05
N ASP A 132 -5.94 12.55 -1.22
CA ASP A 132 -6.24 13.75 -0.47
C ASP A 132 -5.55 13.66 0.88
N VAL A 133 -4.57 14.53 1.12
CA VAL A 133 -3.70 14.47 2.29
C VAL A 133 -3.85 15.74 3.10
N SER A 134 -3.94 15.59 4.42
CA SER A 134 -3.95 16.70 5.37
C SER A 134 -2.91 16.45 6.46
N VAL A 135 -1.87 17.27 6.48
CA VAL A 135 -0.76 17.17 7.43
C VAL A 135 -1.20 17.77 8.76
N VAL A 136 -1.25 16.95 9.80
CA VAL A 136 -1.65 17.35 11.15
C VAL A 136 -0.44 17.87 11.94
N ASP A 137 0.67 17.15 11.88
CA ASP A 137 1.89 17.50 12.62
C ASP A 137 3.14 16.99 11.91
N VAL A 138 4.27 17.68 12.15
CA VAL A 138 5.57 17.35 11.58
C VAL A 138 6.62 17.56 12.65
N ARG A 139 7.42 16.53 12.90
CA ARG A 139 8.55 16.59 13.84
C ARG A 139 9.76 15.87 13.27
N GLU A 140 10.91 16.12 13.87
CA GLU A 140 12.12 15.33 13.62
C GLU A 140 11.97 13.94 14.25
N ALA A 141 12.47 12.92 13.55
CA ALA A 141 12.58 11.57 14.10
C ALA A 141 13.61 11.53 15.22
N THR A 142 13.37 10.70 16.24
CA THR A 142 14.40 10.42 17.25
C THR A 142 15.46 9.48 16.67
N GLN A 143 16.64 9.46 17.30
CA GLN A 143 17.72 8.54 16.87
C GLN A 143 17.27 7.07 16.91
N GLU A 144 16.49 6.69 17.92
CA GLU A 144 15.91 5.34 18.04
C GLU A 144 14.97 5.02 16.87
N GLU A 145 14.10 5.95 16.47
CA GLU A 145 13.18 5.75 15.32
C GLU A 145 13.93 5.63 14.00
N LEU A 146 15.06 6.34 13.86
CA LEU A 146 15.93 6.25 12.68
C LEU A 146 16.70 4.93 12.61
N GLU A 147 17.14 4.43 13.76
CA GLU A 147 17.80 3.13 13.90
C GLU A 147 16.81 1.98 13.65
N HIS A 148 15.59 2.10 14.16
CA HIS A 148 14.53 1.08 14.00
C HIS A 148 13.79 1.19 12.67
N GLY A 149 13.87 2.34 12.01
CA GLY A 149 13.25 2.61 10.71
C GLY A 149 11.74 2.87 10.76
N HIS A 150 11.12 2.95 11.94
CA HIS A 150 9.68 3.24 12.10
C HIS A 150 9.41 4.12 13.32
N VAL A 151 8.26 4.78 13.31
CA VAL A 151 7.82 5.66 14.40
C VAL A 151 7.45 4.81 15.61
N HIS A 152 7.92 5.19 16.79
CA HIS A 152 7.44 4.64 18.04
C HIS A 152 6.36 5.57 18.59
N SER A 153 5.09 5.32 18.24
CA SER A 153 3.98 6.06 18.83
C SER A 153 3.78 5.65 20.30
N GLU A 154 3.71 6.63 21.20
CA GLU A 154 3.19 6.47 22.56
C GLU A 154 1.70 6.07 22.49
N GLY A 155 1.38 4.78 22.31
CA GLY A 155 -0.03 4.35 22.33
C GLY A 155 -0.46 3.03 21.65
N GLY A 156 0.45 2.15 21.21
CA GLY A 156 0.10 0.81 20.69
C GLY A 156 1.04 0.42 19.55
N CYS A 157 1.70 -0.74 19.55
CA CYS A 157 1.19 -2.06 19.88
C CYS A 157 2.12 -2.83 20.83
N GLY A 158 1.53 -3.51 21.81
CA GLY A 158 2.19 -4.64 22.44
C GLY A 158 2.33 -5.77 21.42
N HIS A 159 3.55 -5.99 20.95
CA HIS A 159 3.97 -7.31 20.49
C HIS A 159 4.62 -8.00 21.69
N ASP A 160 3.79 -8.70 22.45
CA ASP A 160 4.26 -9.83 23.27
C ASP A 160 4.65 -10.93 22.27
N HIS A 161 5.89 -11.39 22.37
CA HIS A 161 6.47 -12.43 21.53
C HIS A 161 6.44 -13.77 22.26
#